data_AF-A0A645ACM8-F1
#
_entry.id   AF-A0A645ACM8-F1
#
_cell.length_a   1.000
_cell.length_b   1.000
_cell.length_c   1.000
_cell.angle_alpha   90.00
_cell.angle_beta   90.00
_cell.angle_gamma   90.00
#
_symmetry.space_group_name_H-M   'P 1'
#
loop_
_entity.id
_entity.type
_entity.pdbx_description
1 polymer ?
#
loop_
_entity_poly.entity_id
_entity_poly.type
_entity_poly.pdbx_seq_one_letter_code
_entity_poly.pdbx_strand_id
1 'polypeptide(L)'
;MSFRAAEDNFRAGVRDGIRAEQYWPGVGQVPGRELVVRTLLPLAAEGLADRGVAGEEIDRLLGIVERRCVLGRNGSSWQVAEVAAREADGLDRRAALGDMLASYVDLMRSNVPAHEWPVSSR
;
A
#
# COMPACT_ATOMS: atom_id res chain seq x y z
N MET A 1 17.55 -2.97 16.39
CA MET A 1 17.73 -3.35 14.97
C MET A 1 19.07 -2.81 14.51
N SER A 2 19.86 -3.55 13.73
CA SER A 2 21.08 -3.00 13.11
C SER A 2 20.73 -2.21 11.84
N PHE A 3 21.58 -1.27 11.43
CA PHE A 3 21.39 -0.53 10.18
C PHE A 3 21.32 -1.48 8.97
N ARG A 4 22.16 -2.52 8.94
CA ARG A 4 22.14 -3.55 7.90
C ARG A 4 20.78 -4.25 7.79
N ALA A 5 20.15 -4.59 8.92
CA ALA A 5 18.81 -5.18 8.90
C ALA A 5 17.75 -4.21 8.33
N ALA A 6 17.87 -2.90 8.63
CA ALA A 6 17.01 -1.89 8.04
C ALA A 6 17.23 -1.73 6.52
N GLU A 7 18.48 -1.81 6.06
CA GLU A 7 18.81 -1.79 4.64
C GLU A 7 18.27 -3.03 3.90
N ASP A 8 18.39 -4.21 4.50
CA ASP A 8 17.85 -5.47 3.94
C ASP A 8 16.31 -5.41 3.84
N ASN A 9 15.65 -4.91 4.89
CA ASN A 9 14.21 -4.61 4.91
C ASN A 9 13.79 -3.67 3.79
N PHE A 10 14.54 -2.57 3.60
CA PHE A 10 14.27 -1.60 2.53
C PHE A 10 14.38 -2.25 1.15
N ARG A 11 15.44 -3.04 0.90
CA ARG A 11 15.63 -3.76 -0.36
C ARG A 11 14.53 -4.78 -0.63
N ALA A 12 14.05 -5.48 0.42
CA ALA A 12 12.89 -6.36 0.32
C ALA A 12 11.63 -5.57 -0.07
N GLY A 13 11.39 -4.43 0.58
CA GLY A 13 10.27 -3.54 0.26
C GLY A 13 10.30 -3.02 -1.19
N VAL A 14 11.48 -2.71 -1.73
CA VAL A 14 11.64 -2.28 -3.13
C VAL A 14 11.29 -3.40 -4.12
N ARG A 15 11.71 -4.64 -3.85
CA ARG A 15 11.46 -5.78 -4.76
C ARG A 15 10.03 -6.30 -4.67
N ASP A 16 9.56 -6.54 -3.45
CA ASP A 16 8.35 -7.32 -3.19
C ASP A 16 7.16 -6.43 -2.80
N GLY A 17 7.40 -5.14 -2.59
CA GLY A 17 6.37 -4.15 -2.28
C GLY A 17 5.62 -4.49 -0.99
N ILE A 18 4.29 -4.40 -1.03
CA ILE A 18 3.42 -4.68 0.11
C ILE A 18 3.45 -6.15 0.58
N ARG A 19 4.04 -7.05 -0.22
CA ARG A 19 4.21 -8.46 0.10
C ARG A 19 5.58 -8.79 0.72
N ALA A 20 6.44 -7.79 0.91
CA ALA A 20 7.76 -7.98 1.49
C ALA A 20 7.68 -8.52 2.94
N GLU A 21 8.56 -9.48 3.24
CA GLU A 21 8.89 -9.86 4.61
C GLU A 21 9.82 -8.82 5.23
N GLN A 22 9.68 -8.58 6.53
CA GLN A 22 10.41 -7.57 7.28
C GLN A 22 10.95 -8.17 8.58
N TYR A 23 12.18 -7.83 8.92
CA TYR A 23 12.69 -8.06 10.27
C TYR A 23 12.24 -6.94 11.20
N TRP A 24 11.70 -7.27 12.36
CA TRP A 24 11.39 -6.29 13.41
C TRP A 24 11.88 -6.73 14.80
N PRO A 25 12.48 -5.82 15.60
CA PRO A 25 12.94 -6.16 16.95
C PRO A 25 11.82 -6.70 17.83
N GLY A 26 12.09 -7.80 18.54
CA GLY A 26 11.10 -8.45 19.41
C GLY A 26 10.06 -9.31 18.67
N VAL A 27 9.95 -9.20 17.35
CA VAL A 27 9.02 -9.99 16.54
C VAL A 27 9.76 -11.01 15.67
N GLY A 28 10.93 -10.66 15.14
CA GLY A 28 11.66 -11.50 14.18
C GLY A 28 11.25 -11.19 12.73
N GLN A 29 11.28 -12.19 11.86
CA GLN A 29 10.81 -12.07 10.48
C GLN A 29 9.28 -12.15 10.45
N VAL A 30 8.64 -11.21 9.77
CA VAL A 30 7.19 -11.07 9.74
C VAL A 30 6.75 -10.43 8.42
N PRO A 31 5.59 -10.81 7.85
CA PRO A 31 5.04 -10.12 6.69
C PRO A 31 4.85 -8.64 6.98
N GLY A 32 5.32 -7.75 6.11
CA GLY A 32 5.28 -6.30 6.34
C GLY A 32 3.86 -5.78 6.61
N ARG A 33 2.86 -6.33 5.91
CA ARG A 33 1.44 -6.02 6.15
C ARG A 33 0.96 -6.41 7.55
N GLU A 34 1.46 -7.51 8.09
CA GLU A 34 1.08 -7.98 9.42
C GLU A 34 1.75 -7.12 10.50
N LEU A 35 3.03 -6.82 10.32
CA LEU A 35 3.76 -5.90 11.18
C LEU A 35 3.07 -4.53 11.27
N VAL A 36 2.65 -3.99 10.12
CA VAL A 36 1.93 -2.71 10.08
C VAL A 36 0.65 -2.77 10.90
N VAL A 37 -0.22 -3.75 10.62
CA VAL A 37 -1.54 -3.84 11.26
C VAL A 37 -1.45 -4.15 12.75
N ARG A 38 -0.61 -5.12 13.15
CA ARG A 38 -0.57 -5.63 14.54
C ARG A 38 0.29 -4.79 15.47
N THR A 39 1.27 -4.07 14.94
CA THR A 39 2.28 -3.38 15.76
C THR A 39 2.33 -1.89 15.44
N LEU A 40 2.52 -1.51 14.17
CA LEU A 40 2.84 -0.12 13.85
C LEU A 40 1.62 0.80 13.88
N LEU A 41 0.44 0.34 13.46
CA LEU A 41 -0.78 1.14 13.50
C LEU A 41 -1.23 1.46 14.93
N PRO A 42 -1.25 0.51 15.90
CA PRO A 42 -1.51 0.84 17.31
C PRO A 42 -0.54 1.88 17.87
N LEU A 43 0.77 1.72 17.61
CA LEU A 43 1.80 2.67 18.06
C LEU A 43 1.60 4.06 17.42
N ALA A 44 1.21 4.11 16.14
CA ALA A 44 0.91 5.37 15.47
C ALA A 44 -0.34 6.03 16.03
N ALA A 45 -1.40 5.27 16.34
CA ALA A 45 -2.63 5.81 16.93
C ALA A 45 -2.36 6.46 18.30
N GLU A 46 -1.64 5.76 19.18
CA GLU A 46 -1.23 6.28 20.49
C GLU A 46 -0.40 7.57 20.34
N GLY A 47 0.65 7.54 19.52
CA GLY A 47 1.51 8.71 19.33
C GLY A 47 0.81 9.91 18.69
N LEU A 48 -0.22 9.70 17.86
CA LEU A 48 -1.04 10.78 17.30
C LEU A 48 -2.01 11.34 18.34
N ALA A 49 -2.63 10.47 19.15
CA ALA A 49 -3.52 10.87 20.23
C ALA A 49 -2.79 11.72 21.29
N ASP A 50 -1.58 11.30 21.68
CA ASP A 50 -0.71 12.04 22.61
C ASP A 50 -0.34 13.44 22.10
N ARG A 51 -0.36 13.63 20.78
CA ARG A 51 -0.11 14.91 20.11
C ARG A 51 -1.37 15.73 19.85
N GLY A 52 -2.52 15.28 20.36
CA GLY A 52 -3.80 15.98 20.28
C GLY A 52 -4.49 15.89 18.91
N VAL A 53 -4.16 14.90 18.08
CA VAL A 53 -4.89 14.67 16.82
C VAL A 53 -6.28 14.11 17.15
N ALA A 54 -7.31 14.62 16.46
CA ALA A 54 -8.68 14.18 16.67
C ALA A 54 -8.84 12.68 16.38
N GLY A 55 -9.51 11.94 17.26
CA GLY A 55 -9.70 10.49 17.14
C GLY A 55 -10.33 10.08 15.80
N GLU A 56 -11.33 10.83 15.33
CA GLU A 56 -11.98 10.58 14.04
C GLU A 56 -10.99 10.64 12.86
N GLU A 57 -9.99 11.52 12.93
CA GLU A 57 -8.97 11.65 11.87
C GLU A 57 -7.94 10.53 11.96
N ILE A 58 -7.57 10.10 13.17
CA ILE A 58 -6.73 8.93 13.41
C ILE A 58 -7.41 7.69 12.82
N ASP A 59 -8.65 7.42 13.23
CA ASP A 59 -9.41 6.25 12.81
C ASP A 59 -9.59 6.22 11.28
N ARG A 60 -9.95 7.36 10.69
CA ARG A 60 -10.14 7.48 9.25
C ARG A 60 -8.85 7.21 8.48
N LEU A 61 -7.75 7.87 8.83
CA LEU A 61 -6.50 7.78 8.06
C LEU A 61 -5.76 6.46 8.29
N LEU A 62 -5.68 5.99 9.54
CA LEU A 62 -5.04 4.72 9.85
C LEU A 62 -5.88 3.54 9.36
N GLY A 63 -7.21 3.66 9.38
CA GLY A 63 -8.12 2.67 8.77
C GLY A 63 -7.86 2.48 7.27
N ILE A 64 -7.53 3.56 6.53
CA ILE A 64 -7.14 3.42 5.11
C ILE A 64 -5.86 2.60 4.95
N VAL A 65 -4.87 2.79 5.84
CA VAL A 65 -3.61 2.03 5.82
C VAL A 65 -3.87 0.57 6.17
N GLU A 66 -4.68 0.30 7.20
CA GLU A 66 -5.09 -1.04 7.59
C GLU A 66 -5.73 -1.79 6.42
N ARG A 67 -6.73 -1.17 5.77
CA ARG A 67 -7.43 -1.77 4.63
C ARG A 67 -6.50 -2.10 3.46
N ARG A 68 -5.49 -1.25 3.19
CA ARG A 68 -4.46 -1.55 2.18
C ARG A 68 -3.65 -2.80 2.54
N CYS A 69 -3.26 -2.93 3.81
CA CYS A 69 -2.49 -4.07 4.32
C CYS A 69 -3.33 -5.36 4.31
N VAL A 70 -4.58 -5.31 4.78
CA VAL A 70 -5.50 -6.45 4.81
C VAL A 70 -5.78 -6.96 3.40
N LEU A 71 -6.09 -6.07 2.46
CA LEU A 71 -6.39 -6.45 1.07
C LEU A 71 -5.13 -6.76 0.25
N GLY A 72 -3.95 -6.35 0.73
CA GLY A 72 -2.71 -6.41 -0.05
C GLY A 72 -2.75 -5.52 -1.30
N ARG A 73 -3.59 -4.46 -1.28
CA ARG A 73 -3.82 -3.56 -2.42
C ARG A 73 -3.46 -2.13 -2.04
N ASN A 74 -2.68 -1.49 -2.88
CA ASN A 74 -2.28 -0.08 -2.81
C ASN A 74 -2.14 0.50 -4.23
N GLY A 75 -1.79 1.79 -4.34
CA GLY A 75 -1.67 2.47 -5.63
C GLY A 75 -0.69 1.80 -6.61
N SER A 76 0.47 1.32 -6.14
CA SER A 76 1.43 0.66 -7.04
C SER A 76 0.92 -0.70 -7.53
N SER A 77 0.33 -1.52 -6.64
CA SER A 77 -0.27 -2.79 -7.04
C SER A 77 -1.46 -2.59 -7.99
N TRP A 78 -2.24 -1.53 -7.81
CA TRP A 78 -3.33 -1.17 -8.71
C TRP A 78 -2.78 -0.82 -10.09
N GLN A 79 -1.78 0.07 -10.20
CA GLN A 79 -1.19 0.43 -11.49
C GLN A 79 -0.64 -0.80 -12.24
N VAL A 80 0.03 -1.71 -11.54
CA VAL A 80 0.53 -2.95 -12.13
C VAL A 80 -0.60 -3.83 -12.65
N ALA A 81 -1.64 -4.07 -11.84
CA ALA A 81 -2.80 -4.88 -12.23
C ALA A 81 -3.55 -4.27 -13.42
N GLU A 82 -3.66 -2.94 -13.41
CA GLU A 82 -4.42 -2.15 -14.36
C GLU A 82 -3.75 -2.08 -15.75
N VAL A 83 -2.42 -2.02 -15.78
CA VAL A 83 -1.68 -2.18 -17.05
C VAL A 83 -1.78 -3.62 -17.54
N ALA A 84 -1.59 -4.61 -16.65
CA ALA A 84 -1.65 -6.02 -17.03
C ALA A 84 -3.02 -6.40 -17.61
N ALA A 85 -4.11 -5.87 -17.07
CA ALA A 85 -5.45 -6.11 -17.59
C ALA A 85 -5.65 -5.52 -18.99
N ARG A 86 -5.17 -4.28 -19.23
CA ARG A 86 -5.21 -3.68 -20.58
C ARG A 86 -4.37 -4.44 -21.60
N GLU A 87 -3.19 -4.92 -21.19
CA GLU A 87 -2.37 -5.78 -22.04
C GLU A 87 -3.10 -7.09 -22.38
N ALA A 88 -3.83 -7.68 -21.41
CA ALA A 88 -4.67 -8.84 -21.65
C ALA A 88 -5.86 -8.56 -22.59
N ASP A 89 -6.32 -7.31 -22.66
CA ASP A 89 -7.32 -6.82 -23.61
C ASP A 89 -6.75 -6.46 -24.99
N GLY A 90 -5.44 -6.64 -25.19
CA GLY A 90 -4.79 -6.53 -26.49
C GLY A 90 -4.10 -5.20 -26.77
N LEU A 91 -4.03 -4.29 -25.78
CA LEU A 91 -3.24 -3.08 -25.90
C LEU A 91 -1.75 -3.42 -25.83
N ASP A 92 -0.92 -2.71 -26.60
CA ASP A 92 0.52 -2.74 -26.38
C ASP A 92 0.89 -2.05 -25.06
N ARG A 93 2.10 -2.31 -24.57
CA ARG A 93 2.58 -1.78 -23.28
C ARG A 93 2.49 -0.25 -23.19
N ARG A 94 2.80 0.47 -24.27
CA ARG A 94 2.84 1.93 -24.26
C ARG A 94 1.43 2.51 -24.18
N ALA A 95 0.50 1.97 -24.96
CA ALA A 95 -0.91 2.31 -24.90
C ALA A 95 -1.50 1.99 -23.52
N ALA A 96 -1.23 0.78 -23.00
CA ALA A 96 -1.72 0.36 -21.69
C ALA A 96 -1.23 1.25 -20.53
N LEU A 97 0.03 1.71 -20.58
CA LEU A 97 0.56 2.68 -19.62
C LEU A 97 -0.09 4.06 -19.73
N GLY A 98 -0.33 4.54 -20.95
CA GLY A 98 -0.99 5.82 -21.21
C GLY A 98 -2.42 5.81 -20.68
N ASP A 99 -3.18 4.77 -21.00
CA ASP A 99 -4.57 4.64 -20.57
C ASP A 99 -4.68 4.41 -19.06
N MET A 100 -3.78 3.61 -18.47
CA MET A 100 -3.71 3.46 -17.00
C MET A 100 -3.46 4.81 -16.33
N LEU A 101 -2.55 5.63 -16.86
CA LEU A 101 -2.28 6.96 -16.31
C LEU A 101 -3.51 7.87 -16.41
N ALA A 102 -4.24 7.84 -17.53
CA ALA A 102 -5.48 8.58 -17.67
C ALA A 102 -6.51 8.19 -16.58
N SER A 103 -6.77 6.89 -16.42
CA SER A 103 -7.66 6.39 -15.37
C SER A 103 -7.15 6.71 -13.96
N TYR A 104 -5.84 6.67 -13.72
CA TYR A 104 -5.23 7.04 -12.46
C TYR A 104 -5.53 8.50 -12.09
N VAL A 105 -5.40 9.42 -13.04
CA VAL A 105 -5.68 10.85 -12.81
C VAL A 105 -7.13 11.07 -12.42
N ASP A 106 -8.07 10.39 -13.09
CA ASP A 106 -9.49 10.50 -12.79
C ASP A 106 -9.84 9.92 -11.41
N LEU A 107 -9.33 8.73 -11.09
CA LEU A 107 -9.55 8.08 -9.80
C LEU A 107 -8.90 8.85 -8.64
N MET A 108 -7.71 9.42 -8.83
CA MET A 108 -7.04 10.21 -7.81
C MET A 108 -7.86 11.45 -7.41
N ARG A 109 -8.58 12.06 -8.36
CA ARG A 109 -9.47 13.21 -8.10
C ARG A 109 -10.72 12.85 -7.29
N SER A 110 -11.13 11.57 -7.29
CA SER A 110 -12.30 11.12 -6.53
C SER A 110 -12.11 11.17 -5.02
N ASN A 111 -10.85 11.27 -4.54
CA ASN A 111 -10.48 11.16 -3.13
C ASN A 111 -10.90 9.83 -2.46
N VAL A 112 -11.26 8.82 -3.26
CA VAL A 112 -11.50 7.45 -2.80
C VAL A 112 -10.15 6.75 -2.59
N PRO A 113 -9.95 6.00 -1.49
CA PRO A 113 -8.73 5.25 -1.26
C PRO A 113 -8.38 4.28 -2.40
N ALA A 114 -7.11 4.28 -2.83
CA ALA A 114 -6.65 3.46 -3.95
C ALA A 114 -6.89 1.94 -3.84
N HIS A 115 -7.10 1.40 -2.64
CA HIS A 115 -7.43 -0.02 -2.47
C HIS A 115 -8.87 -0.37 -2.87
N GLU A 116 -9.73 0.64 -3.02
CA GLU A 116 -11.14 0.52 -3.44
C GLU A 116 -11.33 0.73 -4.94
N TRP A 117 -10.32 1.20 -5.66
CA TRP A 117 -10.44 1.47 -7.08
C TRP A 117 -10.71 0.18 -7.87
N PRO A 118 -11.60 0.25 -8.88
CA PRO A 118 -11.81 -0.87 -9.79
C PRO A 118 -10.54 -1.10 -10.61
N VAL A 119 -10.27 -2.36 -10.93
CA VAL A 119 -9.32 -2.71 -11.99
C VAL A 119 -10.16 -2.94 -13.23
N SER A 120 -9.77 -2.35 -14.35
CA SER A 120 -10.37 -2.62 -15.65
C SER A 120 -10.29 -4.12 -15.88
N SER A 121 -11.43 -4.78 -16.01
CA SER A 121 -11.49 -6.15 -16.51
C SER A 121 -12.58 -6.20 -17.57
N ARG A 122 -12.49 -7.20 -18.44
CA ARG A 122 -13.69 -7.70 -19.12
C ARG A 122 -14.80 -8.05 -18.15
#